data_AF-A0A7V6YGH1-F1
#
_entry.id   AF-A0A7V6YGH1-F1
#
_cell.length_a   1.000
_cell.length_b   1.000
_cell.length_c   1.000
_cell.angle_alpha   90.00
_cell.angle_beta   90.00
_cell.angle_gamma   90.00
#
_symmetry.space_group_name_H-M   'P 1'
#
loop_
_entity.id
_entity.type
_entity.pdbx_description
1 polymer ?
#
loop_
_entity_poly.entity_id
_entity_poly.type
_entity_poly.pdbx_seq_one_letter_code
_entity_poly.pdbx_strand_id
1 'polypeptide(L)'
;KGMPPACAKTCPPGALQFGPRDKMVAMAEARVQQLKSTFPRAQTYGIQEMGVGGTHMIYVLQDAPEVYGLPANPQVPLSLYIWKDVVQPLGKLAMGGAVGVAVVSYLIQRYRLGAETEAGEQQKGVGA
;
A
#
# COMPACT_ATOMS: atom_id res chain seq x y z
N LYS A 1 -18.02 17.48 6.40
CA LYS A 1 -19.10 17.27 7.40
C LYS A 1 -18.60 16.24 8.42
N GLY A 2 -18.35 16.62 9.68
CA GLY A 2 -17.83 15.74 10.74
C GLY A 2 -18.90 14.80 11.34
N MET A 3 -19.68 14.14 10.49
CA MET A 3 -20.72 13.20 10.92
C MET A 3 -20.18 11.78 10.99
N PRO A 4 -20.71 10.93 11.89
CA PRO A 4 -20.36 9.51 11.92
C PRO A 4 -20.81 8.79 10.65
N PRO A 5 -20.18 7.65 10.30
CA PRO A 5 -20.56 6.86 9.13
C PRO A 5 -22.00 6.34 9.27
N ALA A 6 -22.67 6.14 8.13
CA ALA A 6 -24.07 5.73 8.08
C ALA A 6 -24.34 4.46 8.91
N CYS A 7 -23.46 3.45 8.82
CA CYS A 7 -23.56 2.22 9.59
C CYS A 7 -23.52 2.44 11.11
N ALA A 8 -22.63 3.32 11.60
CA ALA A 8 -22.57 3.65 13.02
C ALA A 8 -23.79 4.47 13.45
N LYS A 9 -24.22 5.42 12.62
CA LYS A 9 -25.39 6.26 12.90
C LYS A 9 -26.69 5.45 12.95
N THR A 10 -26.85 4.46 12.09
CA THR A 10 -28.10 3.70 11.96
C THR A 10 -28.21 2.55 12.96
N CYS A 11 -27.14 2.18 13.65
CA CYS A 11 -27.09 1.00 14.50
C CYS A 11 -28.03 1.14 15.70
N PRO A 12 -29.20 0.45 15.73
CA PRO A 12 -30.15 0.61 16.82
C PRO A 12 -29.63 0.18 18.20
N PRO A 13 -28.88 -0.93 18.35
CA PRO A 13 -28.37 -1.35 19.67
C PRO A 13 -27.09 -0.59 20.09
N GLY A 14 -26.56 0.30 19.25
CA GLY A 14 -25.31 1.01 19.55
C GLY A 14 -24.06 0.11 19.54
N ALA A 15 -24.09 -1.02 18.83
CA ALA A 15 -22.96 -1.93 18.71
C ALA A 15 -21.80 -1.34 17.91
N LEU A 16 -22.10 -0.46 16.95
CA LEU A 16 -21.10 0.24 16.15
C LEU A 16 -20.84 1.62 16.72
N GLN A 17 -19.62 1.87 17.16
CA GLN A 17 -19.18 3.17 17.66
C GLN A 17 -18.05 3.73 16.81
N PHE A 18 -18.02 5.06 16.69
CA PHE A 18 -17.07 5.77 15.86
C PHE A 18 -16.46 6.95 16.62
N GLY A 19 -15.14 7.08 16.55
CA GLY A 19 -14.42 8.15 17.22
C GLY A 19 -12.90 8.02 17.04
N PRO A 20 -12.12 8.83 17.77
CA PRO A 20 -10.66 8.73 17.77
C PRO A 20 -10.20 7.33 18.20
N ARG A 21 -9.17 6.80 17.52
CA ARG A 21 -8.70 5.41 17.70
C ARG A 21 -8.41 5.08 19.15
N ASP A 22 -7.69 5.94 19.86
CA ASP A 22 -7.27 5.68 21.25
C ASP A 22 -8.48 5.53 22.19
N LYS A 23 -9.54 6.32 21.95
CA LYS A 23 -10.80 6.20 22.71
C LYS A 23 -11.53 4.90 22.38
N MET A 24 -11.52 4.47 21.11
CA MET A 24 -12.16 3.22 20.70
C MET A 24 -11.40 2.00 21.22
N VAL A 25 -10.06 2.05 21.27
CA VAL A 25 -9.22 1.02 21.89
C VAL A 25 -9.54 0.88 23.38
N ALA A 26 -9.50 1.98 24.14
CA ALA A 26 -9.80 1.94 25.57
C ALA A 26 -11.22 1.42 25.86
N MET A 27 -12.19 1.82 25.04
CA MET A 27 -13.57 1.34 25.17
C MET A 27 -13.72 -0.14 24.83
N ALA A 28 -13.02 -0.64 23.80
CA ALA A 28 -13.03 -2.05 23.42
C ALA A 28 -12.41 -2.91 24.53
N GLU A 29 -11.28 -2.50 25.10
CA GLU A 29 -10.62 -3.19 26.22
C GLU A 29 -11.51 -3.22 27.47
N ALA A 30 -12.13 -2.08 27.82
CA ALA A 30 -13.08 -2.01 28.94
C ALA A 30 -14.27 -2.95 28.71
N ARG A 31 -14.79 -3.03 27.48
CA ARG A 31 -15.89 -3.94 27.14
C ARG A 31 -15.48 -5.41 27.22
N VAL A 32 -14.27 -5.76 26.77
CA VAL A 32 -13.73 -7.11 26.90
C VAL A 32 -13.61 -7.50 28.38
N GLN A 33 -13.12 -6.61 29.24
CA GLN A 33 -13.04 -6.87 30.68
C GLN A 33 -14.41 -7.18 31.30
N GLN A 34 -15.46 -6.45 30.90
CA GLN A 34 -16.83 -6.74 31.32
C GLN A 34 -17.33 -8.09 30.79
N LEU A 35 -16.96 -8.46 29.56
CA LEU A 35 -17.42 -9.71 28.95
C LEU A 35 -16.70 -10.95 29.50
N LYS A 36 -15.46 -10.81 29.99
CA LYS A 36 -14.66 -11.93 30.50
C LYS A 36 -15.31 -12.71 31.63
N SER A 37 -16.23 -12.10 32.40
CA SER A 37 -16.98 -12.82 33.44
C SER A 37 -17.95 -13.86 32.88
N THR A 38 -18.49 -13.63 31.68
CA THR A 38 -19.49 -14.51 31.03
C THR A 38 -18.88 -15.29 29.87
N PHE A 39 -17.89 -14.69 29.20
CA PHE A 39 -17.19 -15.24 28.04
C PHE A 39 -15.68 -15.22 28.31
N PRO A 40 -15.11 -16.30 28.88
CA PRO A 40 -13.71 -16.34 29.28
C PRO A 40 -12.70 -16.10 28.15
N ARG A 41 -13.11 -16.39 26.90
CA ARG A 41 -12.31 -16.21 25.68
C ARG A 41 -12.52 -14.86 24.99
N ALA A 42 -13.23 -13.93 25.64
CA ALA A 42 -13.45 -12.61 25.08
C ALA A 42 -12.14 -11.86 24.86
N GLN A 43 -11.97 -11.29 23.67
CA GLN A 43 -10.77 -10.59 23.25
C GLN A 43 -11.07 -9.49 22.23
N THR A 44 -10.13 -8.57 22.07
CA THR A 44 -10.17 -7.55 21.02
C THR A 44 -9.48 -8.07 19.76
N TYR A 45 -10.00 -7.73 18.59
CA TYR A 45 -9.38 -8.02 17.29
C TYR A 45 -9.20 -6.73 16.49
N GLY A 46 -8.03 -6.55 15.87
CA GLY A 46 -7.70 -5.37 15.07
C GLY A 46 -6.88 -4.27 15.76
N ILE A 47 -6.43 -4.45 17.00
CA ILE A 47 -5.64 -3.43 17.72
C ILE A 47 -4.14 -3.54 17.40
N GLN A 48 -3.59 -4.75 17.46
CA GLN A 48 -2.17 -5.05 17.25
C GLN A 48 -2.01 -6.38 16.50
N GLU A 49 -2.56 -6.46 15.29
CA GLU A 49 -2.40 -7.66 14.46
C GLU A 49 -0.99 -7.65 13.82
N MET A 50 -0.17 -8.62 14.22
CA MET A 50 1.28 -8.70 13.96
C MET A 50 1.69 -8.50 12.50
N GLY A 51 0.86 -8.94 11.54
CA GLY A 51 1.17 -8.86 10.12
C GLY A 51 0.59 -7.67 9.36
N VAL A 52 -0.30 -6.87 9.96
CA VAL A 52 -0.93 -5.69 9.30
C VAL A 52 -0.82 -4.40 10.11
N GLY A 53 -0.21 -4.41 11.30
CA GLY A 53 0.05 -3.20 12.09
C GLY A 53 -1.19 -2.62 12.79
N GLY A 54 -2.27 -3.41 12.90
CA GLY A 54 -3.55 -2.97 13.43
C GLY A 54 -4.46 -2.30 12.40
N THR A 55 -5.76 -2.33 12.67
CA THR A 55 -6.82 -1.84 11.78
C THR A 55 -7.54 -0.62 12.38
N HIS A 56 -8.23 0.14 11.53
CA HIS A 56 -9.12 1.23 11.96
C HIS A 56 -10.50 0.74 12.41
N MET A 57 -10.81 -0.54 12.18
CA MET A 57 -11.97 -1.21 12.76
C MET A 57 -11.47 -2.14 13.86
N ILE A 58 -12.06 -2.04 15.04
CA ILE A 58 -11.74 -2.86 16.20
C ILE A 58 -12.99 -3.65 16.54
N TYR A 59 -12.84 -4.96 16.70
CA TYR A 59 -13.92 -5.85 17.09
C TYR A 59 -13.73 -6.31 18.53
N VAL A 60 -14.85 -6.43 19.25
CA VAL A 60 -14.90 -7.10 20.54
C VAL A 60 -15.54 -8.45 20.31
N LEU A 61 -14.73 -9.50 20.38
CA LEU A 61 -15.14 -10.88 20.16
C LEU A 61 -15.42 -11.55 21.50
N GLN A 62 -16.42 -12.42 21.55
CA GLN A 62 -16.69 -13.25 22.73
C GLN A 62 -15.81 -14.51 22.74
N ASP A 63 -15.18 -14.80 21.61
CA ASP A 63 -14.46 -16.02 21.32
C ASP A 63 -13.27 -15.77 20.39
N ALA A 64 -12.52 -16.82 20.07
CA ALA A 64 -11.40 -16.83 19.15
C ALA A 64 -11.84 -16.41 17.73
N PRO A 65 -10.98 -15.75 16.92
CA PRO A 65 -11.39 -15.13 15.66
C PRO A 65 -11.86 -16.17 14.64
N GLU A 66 -11.33 -17.40 14.72
CA GLU A 66 -11.64 -18.50 13.81
C GLU A 66 -13.11 -18.93 13.90
N VAL A 67 -13.75 -18.77 15.07
CA VAL A 67 -15.19 -19.04 15.25
C VAL A 67 -16.05 -18.12 14.39
N TYR A 68 -15.56 -16.91 14.14
CA TYR A 68 -16.22 -15.90 13.31
C TYR A 68 -15.69 -15.88 11.86
N GLY A 69 -14.88 -16.88 11.47
CA GLY A 69 -14.23 -16.92 10.15
C GLY A 69 -13.18 -15.84 9.93
N LEU A 70 -12.69 -15.22 11.02
CA LEU A 70 -11.63 -14.22 10.97
C LEU A 70 -10.26 -14.91 11.08
N PRO A 71 -9.26 -14.46 10.32
CA PRO A 71 -7.91 -15.00 10.41
C PRO A 71 -7.27 -14.62 11.75
N ALA A 72 -6.73 -15.59 12.47
CA ALA A 72 -6.08 -15.36 13.78
C ALA A 72 -4.81 -14.51 13.70
N ASN A 73 -4.08 -14.61 12.59
CA ASN A 73 -2.85 -13.86 12.34
C ASN A 73 -2.85 -13.39 10.86
N PRO A 74 -3.49 -12.26 10.55
CA PRO A 74 -3.49 -11.71 9.21
C PRO A 74 -2.10 -11.17 8.88
N GLN A 75 -1.50 -11.71 7.81
CA GLN A 75 -0.18 -11.31 7.34
C GLN A 75 -0.18 -11.09 5.83
N VAL A 76 0.60 -10.10 5.38
CA VAL A 76 0.83 -9.88 3.96
C VAL A 76 1.74 -10.99 3.43
N PRO A 77 1.39 -11.68 2.33
CA PRO A 77 2.23 -12.75 1.79
C PRO A 77 3.57 -12.23 1.28
N LEU A 78 4.63 -13.00 1.51
CA LEU A 78 6.02 -12.64 1.15
C LEU A 78 6.21 -12.37 -0.36
N SER A 79 5.42 -13.02 -1.22
CA SER A 79 5.45 -12.77 -2.66
C SER A 79 5.11 -11.32 -3.03
N LEU A 80 4.17 -10.70 -2.31
CA LEU A 80 3.81 -9.30 -2.52
C LEU A 80 4.93 -8.37 -2.06
N TYR A 81 5.60 -8.71 -0.95
CA TYR A 81 6.75 -7.96 -0.46
C TYR A 81 7.88 -7.95 -1.51
N ILE A 82 8.28 -9.12 -2.00
CA ILE A 82 9.31 -9.24 -3.05
C ILE A 82 8.92 -8.50 -4.33
N TRP A 83 7.67 -8.65 -4.76
CA TRP A 83 7.17 -7.97 -5.95
C TRP A 83 7.25 -6.44 -5.81
N LYS A 84 6.73 -5.89 -4.70
CA LYS A 84 6.66 -4.44 -4.51
C LYS A 84 8.00 -3.80 -4.18
N ASP A 85 8.82 -4.46 -3.36
CA ASP A 85 10.02 -3.84 -2.80
C ASP A 85 11.29 -4.15 -3.59
N VAL A 86 11.27 -5.19 -4.44
CA VAL A 86 12.43 -5.58 -5.25
C VAL A 86 12.12 -5.46 -6.74
N VAL A 87 11.10 -6.17 -7.22
CA VAL A 87 10.84 -6.30 -8.66
C VAL A 87 10.39 -4.98 -9.27
N GLN A 88 9.42 -4.30 -8.65
CA GLN A 88 8.91 -3.01 -9.16
C GLN A 88 9.97 -1.89 -9.24
N PRO A 89 10.77 -1.61 -8.20
CA PRO A 89 11.80 -0.56 -8.30
C PRO A 89 12.90 -0.92 -9.29
N LEU A 90 13.34 -2.19 -9.33
CA LEU A 90 14.33 -2.63 -10.31
C LEU A 90 13.81 -2.51 -11.74
N GLY A 91 12.55 -2.90 -11.98
CA GLY A 91 11.90 -2.75 -13.27
C GLY A 91 11.77 -1.28 -13.68
N LYS A 92 11.45 -0.38 -12.74
CA LYS A 92 11.41 1.07 -13.01
C LYS A 92 12.78 1.64 -13.36
N LEU A 93 13.84 1.21 -12.66
CA LEU A 93 15.21 1.62 -12.97
C LEU A 93 15.65 1.11 -14.34
N ALA A 94 15.35 -0.15 -14.68
CA ALA A 94 15.65 -0.72 -15.99
C ALA A 94 14.92 0.05 -17.11
N MET A 95 13.63 0.35 -16.91
CA MET A 95 12.83 1.12 -17.87
C MET A 95 13.38 2.54 -18.04
N GLY A 96 13.70 3.23 -16.94
CA GLY A 96 14.32 4.56 -16.98
C GLY A 96 15.68 4.55 -17.67
N GLY A 97 16.50 3.53 -17.40
CA GLY A 97 17.80 3.34 -18.04
C GLY A 97 17.67 3.11 -19.54
N ALA A 98 16.76 2.24 -19.98
CA ALA A 98 16.50 1.99 -21.40
C ALA A 98 16.04 3.27 -22.14
N VAL A 99 15.13 4.04 -21.53
CA VAL A 99 14.70 5.34 -22.08
C VAL A 99 15.87 6.32 -22.16
N GLY A 100 16.69 6.42 -21.12
CA GLY A 100 17.88 7.27 -21.11
C GLY A 100 18.87 6.91 -22.22
N VAL A 101 19.18 5.61 -22.39
CA VAL A 101 20.06 5.13 -23.46
C VAL A 101 19.48 5.41 -24.84
N ALA A 102 18.18 5.23 -25.04
CA ALA A 102 17.52 5.53 -26.30
C ALA A 102 17.61 7.03 -26.64
N VAL A 103 17.38 7.91 -25.66
CA VAL A 103 17.51 9.36 -25.84
C VAL A 103 18.95 9.76 -26.15
N VAL A 104 19.93 9.27 -25.41
CA VAL A 104 21.35 9.58 -25.64
C VAL A 104 21.80 9.08 -27.02
N SER A 105 21.45 7.84 -27.38
CA SER A 105 21.76 7.27 -28.69
C SER A 105 21.12 8.08 -29.82
N TYR A 106 19.86 8.51 -29.65
CA TYR A 106 19.17 9.37 -30.61
C TYR A 106 19.87 10.73 -30.77
N LEU A 107 20.29 11.36 -29.66
CA LEU A 107 21.03 12.63 -29.71
C LEU A 107 22.38 12.46 -30.42
N ILE A 108 23.16 11.42 -30.10
CA ILE A 108 24.45 11.17 -30.76
C ILE A 108 24.25 10.93 -32.25
N GLN A 109 23.27 10.10 -32.64
CA GLN A 109 22.97 9.85 -34.05
C GLN A 109 22.61 11.13 -34.80
N ARG A 110 21.83 12.03 -34.18
CA ARG A 110 21.47 13.31 -34.80
C ARG A 110 22.68 14.22 -35.01
N TYR A 111 23.62 14.26 -34.06
CA TYR A 111 24.84 15.08 -34.18
C TYR A 111 25.77 14.52 -35.25
N ARG A 112 25.87 13.19 -35.38
CA ARG A 112 26.65 12.55 -36.45
C ARG A 112 26.07 12.84 -37.83
N LEU A 113 24.75 12.71 -38.00
CA LEU A 113 24.09 13.06 -39.26
C LEU A 113 24.31 14.53 -39.64
N GLY A 114 24.27 15.46 -38.67
CA GLY A 114 24.61 16.86 -38.92
C GLY A 114 26.04 17.04 -39.43
N ALA A 115 27.02 16.43 -38.76
CA ALA A 115 28.44 16.52 -39.13
C ALA A 115 28.76 15.86 -40.49
N GLU A 116 28.10 14.75 -40.84
CA GLU A 116 28.25 14.09 -42.14
C GLU A 116 27.62 14.91 -43.28
N THR A 117 26.56 15.68 -42.99
CA THR A 117 25.95 16.59 -43.97
C THR A 117 26.88 17.77 -44.27
N GLU A 118 27.54 18.34 -43.25
CA GLU A 118 28.55 19.41 -43.42
C GLU A 118 29.83 18.91 -44.12
N ALA A 119 30.30 17.70 -43.79
CA ALA A 119 31.46 17.08 -44.44
C ALA A 119 31.17 16.69 -45.91
N GLY A 120 29.96 16.22 -46.20
CA GLY A 120 29.51 15.92 -47.57
C GLY A 120 29.30 17.16 -48.43
N GLU A 121 28.91 18.29 -47.83
CA GLU A 121 28.80 19.58 -48.52
C GLU A 121 30.19 20.19 -48.82
N GLN A 122 31.15 20.06 -47.89
CA GLN A 122 32.56 20.45 -48.14
C GLN A 122 33.23 19.60 -49.24
N GLN A 123 32.94 18.29 -49.34
CA GLN A 123 33.51 17.46 -50.42
C GLN A 123 32.91 17.77 -51.81
N LYS A 124 31.66 18.24 -51.88
CA LYS A 124 31.05 18.70 -53.14
C LYS A 124 31.55 20.07 -53.60
N GLY A 125 32.02 20.92 -52.68
CA GLY A 125 32.56 22.25 -52.99
C GLY A 125 34.01 22.28 -53.48
N VAL A 126 34.77 21.18 -53.33
CA VAL A 126 36.19 21.09 -53.72
C VAL A 126 36.37 20.45 -55.11
N GLY A 127 35.28 20.01 -55.76
CA GLY A 127 35.28 19.35 -57.07
C GLY A 127 34.68 20.17 -58.22
N ALA A 128 34.76 21.50 -58.16
CA ALA A 128 34.38 22.43 -59.25
C ALA A 128 35.57 23.29 -59.68
#